data_AF-A0A1H7UHI8-F1
#
_entry.id   AF-A0A1H7UHI8-F1
#
_cell.length_a   1.000
_cell.length_b   1.000
_cell.length_c   1.000
_cell.angle_alpha   90.00
_cell.angle_beta   90.00
_cell.angle_gamma   90.00
#
_symmetry.space_group_name_H-M   'P 1'
#
loop_
_entity.id
_entity.type
_entity.pdbx_description
1 polymer ?
#
loop_
_entity_poly.entity_id
_entity_poly.type
_entity_poly.pdbx_seq_one_letter_code
_entity_poly.pdbx_strand_id
1 'polypeptide(L)'
;MNLSSRFIAEAGMKDQLHELHPEGPYDELSEPPMPKLTSTEFARFLDFIEKFEDTTEQSLSMTQGYRELRMMIHVMRNHLAGRLTTPTSLADASGLSYGTAKRGIESIIKRGLILSRPRTKSGKTVSLHPSHAMIEEWENYAKRIKALLGDTFGLNPKSDSTIQIILDEPYQSSDVISPPAVLSQRLDLKGGLRVLMHADPTFMAMHNLKRQLEAIFGVDIKNKAKSIDSLREEILSNSRFSHSHYDIVTCNLPWFGELASQNMLLPLDAFIDRESYNLSDFHSEAIHSARYAGKQYGIPVQTTPELLCYRKDILESAGLSPPSTTEQLTRVARALHNPGKRFYGIAWNAARGTPLGHTFAFLMAKFGQPIINLQRIEGGYAFEDAKGDQLRPMFLTDAAFRACEYMLDILKYSPPNILQMSWYERARSYAAGEVSMAYCYTSLAPLFELNKNSPAWQQTGYLPHTVGNHGRPVVPIGGYALAIPANLSEERVEAAWAALRHLTCRSMSKLYILNGSLVTSRFSVSRDPEVSSLSPLIGEVDKMAREGILQAWPRPPVADITSIIDIAGQEIFEVLAGRRSIKKALSIAQDRADRVMRDRGYY
;
A
#
# COMPACT_ATOMS: atom_id res chain seq x y z
N MET A 1 79.52 -3.96 -15.59
CA MET A 1 80.49 -5.01 -16.00
C MET A 1 79.75 -6.09 -16.78
N ASN A 2 80.47 -7.00 -17.44
CA ASN A 2 79.95 -7.85 -18.51
C ASN A 2 80.04 -9.35 -18.15
N LEU A 3 79.15 -10.18 -18.73
CA LEU A 3 79.26 -11.62 -19.08
C LEU A 3 78.09 -12.54 -18.65
N SER A 4 77.70 -13.42 -19.60
CA SER A 4 76.94 -14.68 -19.44
C SER A 4 75.44 -14.60 -19.05
N SER A 5 74.50 -15.37 -19.63
CA SER A 5 74.59 -16.41 -20.68
C SER A 5 73.31 -16.54 -21.53
N ARG A 6 73.47 -17.07 -22.75
CA ARG A 6 72.48 -17.68 -23.68
C ARG A 6 71.54 -18.69 -22.99
N PHE A 7 70.36 -19.10 -23.48
CA PHE A 7 69.46 -18.79 -24.64
C PHE A 7 68.06 -19.44 -24.32
N ILE A 8 66.99 -19.57 -25.14
CA ILE A 8 66.69 -19.42 -26.59
C ILE A 8 65.17 -19.11 -26.81
N ALA A 9 64.70 -19.08 -28.07
CA ALA A 9 63.30 -19.18 -28.56
C ALA A 9 62.38 -17.94 -28.47
N GLU A 10 62.43 -17.12 -29.52
CA GLU A 10 61.37 -16.18 -29.93
C GLU A 10 60.73 -16.66 -31.25
N ALA A 11 59.51 -16.21 -31.55
CA ALA A 11 59.21 -15.48 -32.80
C ALA A 11 57.73 -15.08 -32.90
N GLY A 12 57.49 -13.81 -33.21
CA GLY A 12 56.21 -13.30 -33.69
C GLY A 12 56.45 -11.96 -34.38
N MET A 13 55.70 -11.64 -35.43
CA MET A 13 55.81 -10.36 -36.14
C MET A 13 54.46 -9.70 -36.31
N LYS A 14 54.45 -8.37 -36.14
CA LYS A 14 53.44 -7.47 -36.70
C LYS A 14 53.88 -7.08 -38.11
N ASP A 15 52.96 -6.59 -38.91
CA ASP A 15 53.01 -5.19 -39.36
C ASP A 15 51.63 -4.74 -39.84
N GLN A 16 51.43 -3.43 -39.99
CA GLN A 16 50.14 -2.80 -40.23
C GLN A 16 50.29 -1.53 -41.10
N LEU A 17 49.20 -1.21 -41.82
CA LEU A 17 48.91 0.06 -42.53
C LEU A 17 49.68 0.35 -43.83
N HIS A 18 48.92 0.39 -44.92
CA HIS A 18 48.97 1.45 -45.93
C HIS A 18 47.54 1.71 -46.45
N GLU A 19 47.31 2.85 -47.10
CA GLU A 19 45.96 3.39 -47.34
C GLU A 19 45.20 2.79 -48.52
N LEU A 20 43.86 2.83 -48.44
CA LEU A 20 42.98 2.99 -49.60
C LEU A 20 41.90 4.03 -49.25
N HIS A 21 41.81 5.09 -50.06
CA HIS A 21 40.67 6.00 -50.09
C HIS A 21 39.60 5.48 -51.08
N PRO A 22 38.30 5.62 -50.80
CA PRO A 22 37.25 5.27 -51.75
C PRO A 22 37.05 6.38 -52.81
N GLU A 23 37.06 6.00 -54.09
CA GLU A 23 36.60 6.85 -55.20
C GLU A 23 35.38 6.22 -55.89
N GLY A 24 34.18 6.65 -55.51
CA GLY A 24 32.95 6.27 -56.19
C GLY A 24 31.67 6.67 -55.44
N PRO A 25 30.63 7.20 -56.12
CA PRO A 25 29.36 7.54 -55.48
C PRO A 25 28.40 6.34 -55.32
N TYR A 26 28.93 5.10 -55.33
CA TYR A 26 28.15 3.85 -55.35
C TYR A 26 28.74 2.74 -54.44
N ASP A 27 29.51 3.10 -53.42
CA ASP A 27 29.84 2.17 -52.33
C ASP A 27 28.60 1.92 -51.45
N GLU A 28 27.73 1.02 -51.91
CA GLU A 28 26.71 0.41 -51.05
C GLU A 28 27.43 -0.39 -49.96
N LEU A 29 27.33 0.09 -48.71
CA LEU A 29 27.79 -0.65 -47.54
C LEU A 29 27.05 -1.99 -47.49
N SER A 30 27.77 -3.08 -47.76
CA SER A 30 27.20 -4.41 -47.79
C SER A 30 26.67 -4.79 -46.41
N GLU A 31 25.35 -4.94 -46.30
CA GLU A 31 24.71 -5.36 -45.05
C GLU A 31 25.33 -6.69 -44.58
N PRO A 32 25.76 -6.80 -43.31
CA PRO A 32 26.35 -8.04 -42.81
C PRO A 32 25.30 -9.16 -42.93
N PRO A 33 25.66 -10.35 -43.45
CA PRO A 33 24.69 -11.39 -43.75
C PRO A 33 23.96 -11.83 -42.49
N MET A 34 22.64 -11.60 -42.46
CA MET A 34 21.76 -11.97 -41.36
C MET A 34 22.01 -13.43 -40.92
N PRO A 35 22.24 -13.71 -39.63
CA PRO A 35 22.55 -15.05 -39.16
C PRO A 35 21.41 -16.01 -39.49
N LYS A 36 21.72 -17.07 -40.24
CA LYS A 36 20.73 -18.08 -40.65
C LYS A 36 20.46 -19.04 -39.50
N LEU A 37 19.19 -19.21 -39.15
CA LEU A 37 18.73 -20.26 -38.24
C LEU A 37 19.15 -21.63 -38.76
N THR A 38 19.57 -22.53 -37.87
CA THR A 38 19.78 -23.93 -38.21
C THR A 38 18.45 -24.63 -38.47
N SER A 39 18.47 -25.73 -39.23
CA SER A 39 17.27 -26.55 -39.47
C SER A 39 16.60 -27.02 -38.17
N THR A 40 17.39 -27.22 -37.11
CA THR A 40 16.90 -27.62 -35.77
C THR A 40 16.15 -26.48 -35.08
N GLU A 41 16.64 -25.24 -35.14
CA GLU A 41 15.95 -24.07 -34.59
C GLU A 41 14.70 -23.75 -35.40
N PHE A 42 14.77 -23.88 -36.72
CA PHE A 42 13.62 -23.67 -37.60
C PHE A 42 12.53 -24.72 -37.36
N ALA A 43 12.87 -26.00 -37.17
CA ALA A 43 11.92 -27.04 -36.79
C ALA A 43 11.24 -26.72 -35.45
N ARG A 44 12.01 -26.39 -34.39
CA ARG A 44 11.44 -25.98 -33.09
C ARG A 44 10.52 -24.76 -33.19
N PHE A 45 10.81 -23.83 -34.10
CA PHE A 45 9.95 -22.68 -34.36
C PHE A 45 8.63 -23.09 -35.03
N LEU A 46 8.64 -24.03 -35.97
CA LEU A 46 7.41 -24.58 -36.57
C LEU A 46 6.58 -25.34 -35.54
N ASP A 47 7.20 -26.22 -34.73
CA ASP A 47 6.55 -26.92 -33.61
C ASP A 47 5.91 -25.93 -32.61
N PHE A 48 6.55 -24.77 -32.40
CA PHE A 48 6.03 -23.71 -31.54
C PHE A 48 4.82 -23.01 -32.14
N ILE A 49 4.81 -22.72 -33.45
CA ILE A 49 3.67 -22.09 -34.12
C ILE A 49 2.44 -23.02 -34.07
N GLU A 50 2.61 -24.31 -34.36
CA GLU A 50 1.52 -25.30 -34.26
C GLU A 50 0.94 -25.34 -32.84
N LYS A 51 1.80 -25.52 -31.82
CA LYS A 51 1.38 -25.53 -30.40
C LYS A 51 0.79 -24.20 -29.94
N PHE A 52 1.22 -23.08 -30.51
CA PHE A 52 0.70 -21.74 -30.21
C PHE A 52 -0.71 -21.57 -30.74
N GLU A 53 -0.98 -22.00 -31.98
CA GLU A 53 -2.32 -21.97 -32.58
C GLU A 53 -3.28 -22.93 -31.85
N ASP A 54 -2.85 -24.17 -31.59
CA ASP A 54 -3.57 -25.14 -30.74
C ASP A 54 -3.92 -24.56 -29.36
N THR A 55 -2.93 -23.98 -28.67
CA THR A 55 -3.13 -23.38 -27.34
C THR A 55 -4.10 -22.19 -27.42
N THR A 56 -4.10 -21.46 -28.54
CA THR A 56 -5.01 -20.33 -28.76
C THR A 56 -6.45 -20.78 -28.96
N GLU A 57 -6.70 -21.79 -29.80
CA GLU A 57 -8.06 -22.33 -30.02
C GLU A 57 -8.60 -23.07 -28.78
N GLN A 58 -7.74 -23.76 -28.01
CA GLN A 58 -8.14 -24.49 -26.80
C GLN A 58 -8.37 -23.60 -25.57
N SER A 59 -7.76 -22.42 -25.49
CA SER A 59 -7.78 -21.57 -24.26
C SER A 59 -8.72 -20.37 -24.32
N LEU A 60 -9.07 -19.89 -25.51
CA LEU A 60 -9.93 -18.72 -25.70
C LEU A 60 -11.23 -19.15 -26.38
N SER A 61 -12.38 -18.82 -25.78
CA SER A 61 -13.68 -19.07 -26.39
C SER A 61 -13.87 -18.15 -27.60
N MET A 62 -13.43 -18.59 -28.78
CA MET A 62 -13.52 -17.83 -30.04
C MET A 62 -14.42 -18.51 -31.08
N THR A 63 -15.06 -17.70 -31.91
CA THR A 63 -15.81 -18.13 -33.10
C THR A 63 -15.03 -17.77 -34.36
N GLN A 64 -14.76 -18.75 -35.22
CA GLN A 64 -14.09 -18.52 -36.50
C GLN A 64 -14.87 -17.50 -37.37
N GLY A 65 -14.15 -16.61 -38.05
CA GLY A 65 -14.70 -15.63 -39.00
C GLY A 65 -14.82 -14.17 -38.52
N TYR A 66 -14.95 -13.89 -37.21
CA TYR A 66 -15.21 -12.51 -36.71
C TYR A 66 -13.97 -11.72 -36.25
N ARG A 67 -12.75 -12.24 -36.44
CA ARG A 67 -11.49 -11.65 -35.92
C ARG A 67 -11.55 -11.33 -34.41
N GLU A 68 -12.26 -12.16 -33.64
CA GLU A 68 -12.63 -11.88 -32.24
C GLU A 68 -11.42 -11.59 -31.36
N LEU A 69 -10.29 -12.26 -31.58
CA LEU A 69 -9.01 -12.00 -30.91
C LEU A 69 -8.63 -10.50 -30.87
N ARG A 70 -8.82 -9.75 -31.98
CA ARG A 70 -8.54 -8.30 -32.02
C ARG A 70 -9.51 -7.49 -31.17
N MET A 71 -10.80 -7.85 -31.19
CA MET A 71 -11.82 -7.23 -30.34
C MET A 71 -11.51 -7.48 -28.86
N MET A 72 -11.21 -8.74 -28.51
CA MET A 72 -10.92 -9.19 -27.16
C MET A 72 -9.66 -8.50 -26.60
N ILE A 73 -8.57 -8.43 -27.37
CA ILE A 73 -7.36 -7.66 -27.04
C ILE A 73 -7.68 -6.17 -26.82
N HIS A 74 -8.50 -5.55 -27.67
CA HIS A 74 -8.85 -4.13 -27.53
C HIS A 74 -9.64 -3.86 -26.24
N VAL A 75 -10.63 -4.71 -25.93
CA VAL A 75 -11.42 -4.65 -24.68
C VAL A 75 -10.53 -4.80 -23.46
N MET A 76 -9.66 -5.82 -23.42
CA MET A 76 -8.73 -6.05 -22.30
C MET A 76 -7.75 -4.89 -22.12
N ARG A 77 -7.10 -4.43 -23.20
CA ARG A 77 -6.15 -3.31 -23.15
C ARG A 77 -6.81 -2.01 -22.67
N ASN A 78 -8.06 -1.75 -23.04
CA ASN A 78 -8.79 -0.58 -22.56
C ASN A 78 -9.21 -0.73 -21.10
N HIS A 79 -9.70 -1.90 -20.69
CA HIS A 79 -10.07 -2.18 -19.30
C HIS A 79 -8.90 -2.01 -18.33
N LEU A 80 -7.74 -2.61 -18.65
CA LEU A 80 -6.51 -2.46 -17.86
C LEU A 80 -6.03 -1.00 -17.80
N ALA A 81 -6.19 -0.24 -18.89
CA ALA A 81 -5.83 1.18 -18.96
C ALA A 81 -6.93 2.17 -18.51
N GLY A 82 -8.02 1.68 -17.89
CA GLY A 82 -9.14 2.53 -17.44
C GLY A 82 -9.85 3.32 -18.56
N ARG A 83 -9.74 2.88 -19.82
CA ARG A 83 -10.35 3.52 -21.00
C ARG A 83 -11.71 2.90 -21.33
N LEU A 84 -12.62 3.73 -21.82
CA LEU A 84 -13.95 3.31 -22.22
C LEU A 84 -13.93 2.63 -23.60
N THR A 85 -14.43 1.39 -23.70
CA THR A 85 -14.72 0.76 -25.00
C THR A 85 -16.20 0.96 -25.37
N THR A 86 -16.46 1.27 -26.63
CA THR A 86 -17.80 1.43 -27.22
C THR A 86 -18.01 0.43 -28.36
N PRO A 87 -19.27 0.13 -28.77
CA PRO A 87 -19.51 -0.73 -29.92
C PRO A 87 -18.84 -0.26 -31.21
N THR A 88 -18.80 1.06 -31.45
CA THR A 88 -18.12 1.66 -32.61
C THR A 88 -16.61 1.46 -32.52
N SER A 89 -15.97 1.92 -31.43
CA SER A 89 -14.50 1.80 -31.28
C SER A 89 -14.02 0.35 -31.29
N LEU A 90 -14.85 -0.59 -30.84
CA LEU A 90 -14.57 -2.02 -30.90
C LEU A 90 -14.72 -2.59 -32.31
N ALA A 91 -15.71 -2.11 -33.08
CA ALA A 91 -15.87 -2.47 -34.48
C ALA A 91 -14.68 -1.96 -35.31
N ASP A 92 -14.27 -0.71 -35.11
CA ASP A 92 -13.11 -0.09 -35.75
C ASP A 92 -11.83 -0.92 -35.46
N ALA A 93 -11.63 -1.30 -34.20
CA ALA A 93 -10.48 -2.10 -33.76
C ALA A 93 -10.42 -3.52 -34.37
N SER A 94 -11.54 -4.08 -34.82
CA SER A 94 -11.58 -5.40 -35.47
C SER A 94 -11.01 -5.38 -36.91
N GLY A 95 -11.01 -4.21 -37.57
CA GLY A 95 -10.68 -4.11 -38.98
C GLY A 95 -11.63 -4.90 -39.89
N LEU A 96 -12.93 -4.85 -39.58
CA LEU A 96 -14.03 -5.45 -40.36
C LEU A 96 -15.08 -4.38 -40.69
N SER A 97 -15.97 -4.66 -41.66
CA SER A 97 -17.12 -3.79 -41.92
C SER A 97 -18.07 -3.77 -40.71
N TYR A 98 -18.63 -2.60 -40.40
CA TYR A 98 -19.42 -2.36 -39.18
C TYR A 98 -20.54 -3.40 -38.95
N GLY A 99 -21.25 -3.83 -40.00
CA GLY A 99 -22.30 -4.85 -39.89
C GLY A 99 -21.80 -6.28 -39.58
N THR A 100 -20.57 -6.62 -39.95
CA THR A 100 -19.95 -7.91 -39.58
C THR A 100 -19.30 -7.81 -38.21
N ALA A 101 -18.62 -6.70 -37.92
CA ALA A 101 -18.07 -6.42 -36.60
C ALA A 101 -19.16 -6.42 -35.51
N LYS A 102 -20.30 -5.78 -35.76
CA LYS A 102 -21.46 -5.78 -34.84
C LYS A 102 -21.92 -7.20 -34.50
N ARG A 103 -22.04 -8.09 -35.50
CA ARG A 103 -22.44 -9.50 -35.28
C ARG A 103 -21.41 -10.29 -34.45
N GLY A 104 -20.12 -10.02 -34.65
CA GLY A 104 -19.05 -10.54 -33.78
C GLY A 104 -19.17 -10.05 -32.33
N ILE A 105 -19.38 -8.75 -32.14
CA ILE A 105 -19.60 -8.16 -30.81
C ILE A 105 -20.84 -8.78 -30.13
N GLU A 106 -21.94 -8.96 -30.86
CA GLU A 106 -23.16 -9.61 -30.35
C GLU A 106 -22.92 -11.10 -30.03
N SER A 107 -22.09 -11.83 -30.79
CA SER A 107 -21.64 -13.19 -30.48
C SER A 107 -20.85 -13.28 -29.18
N ILE A 108 -19.88 -12.37 -28.98
CA ILE A 108 -19.02 -12.34 -27.79
C ILE A 108 -19.83 -11.95 -26.54
N ILE A 109 -20.79 -11.03 -26.66
CA ILE A 109 -21.73 -10.68 -25.59
C ILE A 109 -22.66 -11.85 -25.26
N LYS A 110 -23.22 -12.54 -26.27
CA LYS A 110 -24.13 -13.69 -26.06
C LYS A 110 -23.46 -14.84 -25.30
N ARG A 111 -22.14 -15.00 -25.46
CA ARG A 111 -21.32 -16.00 -24.73
C ARG A 111 -20.84 -15.51 -23.36
N GLY A 112 -21.27 -14.33 -22.90
CA GLY A 112 -20.96 -13.80 -21.58
C GLY A 112 -19.53 -13.26 -21.41
N LEU A 113 -18.72 -13.21 -22.48
CA LEU A 113 -17.34 -12.74 -22.42
C LEU A 113 -17.25 -11.21 -22.36
N ILE A 114 -18.15 -10.49 -23.04
CA ILE A 114 -18.26 -9.03 -22.94
C ILE A 114 -19.55 -8.64 -22.20
N LEU A 115 -19.40 -7.82 -21.16
CA LEU A 115 -20.50 -7.16 -20.46
C LEU A 115 -20.86 -5.86 -21.19
N SER A 116 -22.11 -5.74 -21.62
CA SER A 116 -22.66 -4.51 -22.20
C SER A 116 -23.47 -3.74 -21.16
N ARG A 117 -22.97 -2.56 -20.75
CA ARG A 117 -23.58 -1.76 -19.68
C ARG A 117 -24.06 -0.39 -20.20
N PRO A 118 -25.33 -0.02 -20.00
CA PRO A 118 -25.85 1.30 -20.36
C PRO A 118 -25.06 2.45 -19.74
N ARG A 119 -24.77 3.48 -20.54
CA ARG A 119 -24.12 4.74 -20.12
C ARG A 119 -25.13 5.82 -19.73
N THR A 120 -26.40 5.67 -20.14
CA THR A 120 -27.46 6.68 -19.98
C THR A 120 -28.77 6.01 -19.56
N LYS A 121 -29.64 6.74 -18.83
CA LYS A 121 -30.95 6.25 -18.39
C LYS A 121 -31.86 5.76 -19.52
N SER A 122 -31.63 6.22 -20.76
CA SER A 122 -32.42 5.84 -21.94
C SER A 122 -31.92 4.58 -22.64
N GLY A 123 -30.84 3.94 -22.18
CA GLY A 123 -30.27 2.72 -22.78
C GLY A 123 -29.58 2.91 -24.13
N LYS A 124 -29.86 4.01 -24.86
CA LYS A 124 -29.43 4.28 -26.24
C LYS A 124 -27.91 4.27 -26.45
N THR A 125 -27.12 4.48 -25.40
CA THR A 125 -25.65 4.39 -25.43
C THR A 125 -25.16 3.38 -24.42
N VAL A 126 -24.31 2.46 -24.86
CA VAL A 126 -23.71 1.41 -24.03
C VAL A 126 -22.18 1.53 -23.98
N SER A 127 -21.59 0.81 -23.04
CA SER A 127 -20.15 0.64 -22.85
C SER A 127 -19.86 -0.85 -22.73
N LEU A 128 -18.74 -1.29 -23.32
CA LEU A 128 -18.35 -2.69 -23.40
C LEU A 128 -17.13 -2.93 -22.50
N HIS A 129 -17.19 -4.00 -21.71
CA HIS A 129 -16.17 -4.35 -20.71
C HIS A 129 -15.93 -5.86 -20.73
N PRO A 130 -14.74 -6.36 -20.35
CA PRO A 130 -14.55 -7.80 -20.19
C PRO A 130 -15.35 -8.28 -18.98
N SER A 131 -15.89 -9.49 -19.07
CA SER A 131 -16.46 -10.20 -17.91
C SER A 131 -15.36 -10.85 -17.08
N HIS A 132 -15.72 -11.33 -15.88
CA HIS A 132 -14.81 -12.12 -15.05
C HIS A 132 -14.32 -13.38 -15.78
N ALA A 133 -15.21 -14.11 -16.46
CA ALA A 133 -14.85 -15.30 -17.23
C ALA A 133 -13.89 -14.97 -18.39
N MET A 134 -14.07 -13.82 -19.05
CA MET A 134 -13.12 -13.37 -20.08
C MET A 134 -11.74 -13.03 -19.48
N ILE A 135 -11.67 -12.42 -18.30
CA ILE A 135 -10.38 -12.17 -17.63
C ILE A 135 -9.70 -13.52 -17.29
N GLU A 136 -10.45 -14.50 -16.81
CA GLU A 136 -9.93 -15.84 -16.49
C GLU A 136 -9.47 -16.63 -17.73
N GLU A 137 -10.21 -16.60 -18.84
CA GLU A 137 -9.77 -17.18 -20.12
C GLU A 137 -8.42 -16.57 -20.55
N TRP A 138 -8.31 -15.24 -20.54
CA TRP A 138 -7.09 -14.55 -20.95
C TRP A 138 -5.91 -14.78 -20.00
N GLU A 139 -6.13 -14.91 -18.69
CA GLU A 139 -5.10 -15.29 -17.73
C GLU A 139 -4.64 -16.74 -17.91
N ASN A 140 -5.57 -17.67 -18.15
CA ASN A 140 -5.24 -19.08 -18.36
C ASN A 140 -4.52 -19.31 -19.70
N TYR A 141 -4.94 -18.61 -20.76
CA TYR A 141 -4.22 -18.54 -22.03
C TYR A 141 -2.80 -17.96 -21.86
N ALA A 142 -2.64 -16.83 -21.16
CA ALA A 142 -1.33 -16.23 -20.90
C ALA A 142 -0.40 -17.17 -20.09
N LYS A 143 -0.93 -17.88 -19.09
CA LYS A 143 -0.18 -18.91 -18.33
C LYS A 143 0.32 -20.04 -19.23
N ARG A 144 -0.53 -20.56 -20.12
CA ARG A 144 -0.18 -21.63 -21.08
C ARG A 144 0.86 -21.18 -22.11
N ILE A 145 0.71 -19.98 -22.68
CA ILE A 145 1.70 -19.41 -23.61
C ILE A 145 3.05 -19.15 -22.91
N LYS A 146 3.06 -18.70 -21.64
CA LYS A 146 4.32 -18.57 -20.88
C LYS A 146 5.05 -19.91 -20.73
N ALA A 147 4.34 -20.99 -20.45
CA ALA A 147 4.92 -22.33 -20.36
C ALA A 147 5.51 -22.79 -21.71
N LEU A 148 4.72 -22.68 -22.79
CA LEU A 148 5.13 -23.06 -24.15
C LEU A 148 6.40 -22.31 -24.62
N LEU A 149 6.51 -21.02 -24.30
CA LEU A 149 7.71 -20.22 -24.58
C LEU A 149 8.95 -20.70 -23.82
N GLY A 150 8.78 -21.16 -22.58
CA GLY A 150 9.87 -21.74 -21.78
C GLY A 150 10.44 -23.01 -22.41
N ASP A 151 9.55 -23.93 -22.79
CA ASP A 151 9.91 -25.20 -23.44
C ASP A 151 10.58 -24.99 -24.81
N THR A 152 10.06 -24.04 -25.61
CA THR A 152 10.53 -23.77 -26.98
C THR A 152 11.93 -23.15 -27.02
N PHE A 153 12.16 -22.09 -26.23
CA PHE A 153 13.38 -21.31 -26.30
C PHE A 153 14.48 -21.83 -25.37
N GLY A 154 14.28 -22.98 -24.73
CA GLY A 154 15.31 -23.59 -23.88
C GLY A 154 15.59 -22.80 -22.61
N LEU A 155 14.62 -22.03 -22.09
CA LEU A 155 14.70 -21.29 -20.83
C LEU A 155 14.56 -22.24 -19.62
N ASN A 156 15.39 -23.29 -19.62
CA ASN A 156 15.60 -24.19 -18.51
C ASN A 156 16.38 -23.41 -17.44
N PRO A 157 15.86 -23.20 -16.20
CA PRO A 157 16.41 -22.21 -15.27
C PRO A 157 17.89 -22.36 -14.89
N LYS A 158 18.47 -23.56 -15.12
CA LYS A 158 19.80 -23.97 -14.64
C LYS A 158 21.00 -23.41 -15.41
N SER A 159 20.82 -22.62 -16.47
CA SER A 159 21.94 -22.17 -17.32
C SER A 159 22.13 -20.64 -17.44
N ASP A 160 21.22 -19.82 -16.92
CA ASP A 160 21.31 -18.36 -17.08
C ASP A 160 20.92 -17.61 -15.79
N SER A 161 21.94 -17.30 -14.98
CA SER A 161 21.80 -16.77 -13.62
C SER A 161 21.09 -15.42 -13.53
N THR A 162 21.01 -14.66 -14.64
CA THR A 162 20.28 -13.38 -14.70
C THR A 162 18.78 -13.60 -14.85
N ILE A 163 18.36 -14.67 -15.52
CA ILE A 163 16.95 -15.02 -15.74
C ILE A 163 16.42 -15.87 -14.58
N GLN A 164 17.27 -16.69 -13.96
CA GLN A 164 16.91 -17.59 -12.87
C GLN A 164 16.22 -16.87 -11.68
N ILE A 165 16.68 -15.66 -11.34
CA ILE A 165 16.10 -14.80 -10.27
C ILE A 165 14.63 -14.42 -10.52
N ILE A 166 14.14 -14.50 -11.76
CA ILE A 166 12.78 -14.09 -12.17
C ILE A 166 11.81 -15.29 -12.27
N LEU A 167 12.31 -16.53 -12.27
CA LEU A 167 11.51 -17.72 -12.62
C LEU A 167 11.58 -18.91 -11.66
N ASP A 168 12.58 -19.02 -10.78
CA ASP A 168 12.85 -20.26 -10.02
C ASP A 168 12.14 -20.40 -8.65
N GLU A 169 11.27 -19.45 -8.25
CA GLU A 169 10.26 -19.76 -7.23
C GLU A 169 9.04 -20.45 -7.88
N PRO A 170 8.60 -21.63 -7.38
CA PRO A 170 7.40 -22.29 -7.87
C PRO A 170 6.16 -21.55 -7.35
N TYR A 171 5.81 -20.44 -8.00
CA TYR A 171 4.67 -19.60 -7.66
C TYR A 171 3.40 -20.45 -7.46
N GLN A 172 2.91 -20.49 -6.22
CA GLN A 172 1.61 -21.08 -5.94
C GLN A 172 0.56 -20.24 -6.69
N SER A 173 -0.10 -20.84 -7.69
CA SER A 173 -1.01 -20.14 -8.60
C SER A 173 -2.25 -19.55 -7.91
N SER A 174 -2.44 -19.87 -6.63
CA SER A 174 -3.40 -19.29 -5.68
C SER A 174 -3.09 -17.86 -5.22
N ASP A 175 -1.83 -17.41 -5.27
CA ASP A 175 -1.40 -16.12 -4.73
C ASP A 175 -1.33 -14.99 -5.76
N VAL A 176 -1.45 -15.30 -7.06
CA VAL A 176 -1.57 -14.27 -8.11
C VAL A 176 -2.98 -13.71 -8.13
N ILE A 177 -3.12 -12.41 -7.90
CA ILE A 177 -4.39 -11.68 -7.88
C ILE A 177 -4.69 -11.10 -9.26
N SER A 178 -5.77 -11.58 -9.85
CA SER A 178 -6.34 -11.11 -11.12
C SER A 178 -6.76 -9.63 -11.09
N PRO A 179 -6.73 -8.90 -12.22
CA PRO A 179 -7.25 -7.55 -12.34
C PRO A 179 -8.73 -7.41 -11.93
N PRO A 180 -9.14 -6.23 -11.44
CA PRO A 180 -10.50 -6.01 -10.94
C PRO A 180 -11.54 -5.90 -12.07
N ALA A 181 -12.42 -6.89 -12.17
CA ALA A 181 -13.57 -6.85 -13.07
C ALA A 181 -14.52 -5.66 -12.78
N VAL A 182 -15.28 -5.24 -13.80
CA VAL A 182 -16.32 -4.22 -13.63
C VAL A 182 -17.59 -4.80 -12.99
N LEU A 183 -18.41 -3.97 -12.35
CA LEU A 183 -19.73 -4.39 -11.92
C LEU A 183 -20.65 -4.66 -13.13
N SER A 184 -21.32 -5.81 -13.11
CA SER A 184 -22.29 -6.25 -14.12
C SER A 184 -23.49 -5.31 -14.22
N GLN A 185 -23.94 -4.78 -13.09
CA GLN A 185 -24.87 -3.66 -13.00
C GLN A 185 -24.15 -2.45 -12.40
N ARG A 186 -24.53 -1.23 -12.83
CA ARG A 186 -24.03 -0.01 -12.18
C ARG A 186 -24.57 0.10 -10.75
N LEU A 187 -23.87 0.79 -9.86
CA LEU A 187 -24.42 1.19 -8.56
C LEU A 187 -25.63 2.13 -8.75
N ASP A 188 -26.72 1.95 -8.00
CA ASP A 188 -27.86 2.88 -8.08
C ASP A 188 -27.72 4.08 -7.12
N LEU A 189 -26.62 4.82 -7.30
CA LEU A 189 -26.34 6.03 -6.53
C LEU A 189 -26.74 7.26 -7.34
N LYS A 190 -27.96 7.75 -7.13
CA LYS A 190 -28.46 9.02 -7.70
C LYS A 190 -27.47 10.15 -7.39
N GLY A 191 -26.94 10.81 -8.41
CA GLY A 191 -25.96 11.89 -8.25
C GLY A 191 -24.50 11.45 -8.01
N GLY A 192 -24.18 10.15 -8.16
CA GLY A 192 -22.83 9.60 -8.01
C GLY A 192 -22.50 9.07 -6.61
N LEU A 193 -21.36 8.41 -6.48
CA LEU A 193 -20.78 7.94 -5.22
C LEU A 193 -20.00 9.08 -4.54
N ARG A 194 -20.31 9.35 -3.27
CA ARG A 194 -19.78 10.47 -2.48
C ARG A 194 -18.85 9.94 -1.39
N VAL A 195 -17.55 10.24 -1.47
CA VAL A 195 -16.54 9.69 -0.53
C VAL A 195 -15.72 10.79 0.13
N LEU A 196 -15.68 10.78 1.47
CA LEU A 196 -14.79 11.63 2.26
C LEU A 196 -13.52 10.83 2.60
N MET A 197 -12.35 11.34 2.20
CA MET A 197 -11.07 10.63 2.20
C MET A 197 -9.99 11.38 2.97
N HIS A 198 -8.96 10.66 3.42
CA HIS A 198 -7.71 11.28 3.86
C HIS A 198 -6.86 11.72 2.66
N ALA A 199 -5.93 12.66 2.87
CA ALA A 199 -4.97 13.12 1.88
C ALA A 199 -3.60 12.45 2.08
N ASP A 200 -3.47 11.19 1.63
CA ASP A 200 -2.22 10.41 1.68
C ASP A 200 -1.93 9.73 0.31
N PRO A 201 -0.74 9.12 0.11
CA PRO A 201 -0.39 8.48 -1.15
C PRO A 201 -1.34 7.35 -1.61
N THR A 202 -1.97 6.62 -0.70
CA THR A 202 -2.96 5.58 -1.03
C THR A 202 -4.23 6.20 -1.62
N PHE A 203 -4.73 7.28 -1.02
CA PHE A 203 -5.87 8.03 -1.57
C PHE A 203 -5.51 8.87 -2.82
N MET A 204 -4.23 9.23 -3.01
CA MET A 204 -3.74 9.78 -4.28
C MET A 204 -3.69 8.70 -5.39
N ALA A 205 -3.30 7.46 -5.07
CA ALA A 205 -3.41 6.35 -6.02
C ALA A 205 -4.87 6.12 -6.44
N MET A 206 -5.82 6.12 -5.48
CA MET A 206 -7.26 6.09 -5.80
C MET A 206 -7.74 7.29 -6.64
N HIS A 207 -7.17 8.49 -6.43
CA HIS A 207 -7.48 9.67 -7.24
C HIS A 207 -6.99 9.52 -8.69
N ASN A 208 -5.75 9.02 -8.89
CA ASN A 208 -5.21 8.72 -10.22
C ASN A 208 -6.07 7.68 -10.95
N LEU A 209 -6.55 6.67 -10.21
CA LEU A 209 -7.42 5.61 -10.69
C LEU A 209 -8.90 6.00 -10.86
N LYS A 210 -9.28 7.26 -10.57
CA LYS A 210 -10.69 7.71 -10.56
C LYS A 210 -11.48 7.27 -11.80
N ARG A 211 -10.93 7.40 -13.01
CA ARG A 211 -11.60 6.99 -14.26
C ARG A 211 -11.84 5.48 -14.35
N GLN A 212 -10.91 4.66 -13.84
CA GLN A 212 -11.05 3.20 -13.81
C GLN A 212 -12.07 2.77 -12.74
N LEU A 213 -12.09 3.43 -11.58
CA LEU A 213 -13.10 3.23 -10.54
C LEU A 213 -14.51 3.61 -11.04
N GLU A 214 -14.65 4.75 -11.72
CA GLU A 214 -15.91 5.16 -12.39
C GLU A 214 -16.34 4.17 -13.48
N ALA A 215 -15.39 3.60 -14.23
CA ALA A 215 -15.64 2.53 -15.18
C ALA A 215 -16.03 1.20 -14.50
N ILE A 216 -15.51 0.87 -13.32
CA ILE A 216 -15.88 -0.32 -12.55
C ILE A 216 -17.30 -0.16 -11.99
N PHE A 217 -17.59 0.93 -11.28
CA PHE A 217 -18.88 1.15 -10.60
C PHE A 217 -20.02 1.60 -11.51
N GLY A 218 -19.72 2.19 -12.67
CA GLY A 218 -20.73 2.72 -13.60
C GLY A 218 -21.44 3.99 -13.12
N VAL A 219 -20.85 4.71 -12.16
CA VAL A 219 -21.30 5.99 -11.62
C VAL A 219 -20.11 6.94 -11.42
N ASP A 220 -20.36 8.24 -11.49
CA ASP A 220 -19.36 9.26 -11.19
C ASP A 220 -18.95 9.22 -9.69
N ILE A 221 -17.68 9.47 -9.40
CA ILE A 221 -17.13 9.53 -8.04
C ILE A 221 -16.83 10.97 -7.67
N LYS A 222 -17.36 11.39 -6.52
CA LYS A 222 -17.12 12.69 -5.88
C LYS A 222 -16.32 12.46 -4.61
N ASN A 223 -15.00 12.50 -4.72
CA ASN A 223 -14.08 12.40 -3.60
C ASN A 223 -13.74 13.77 -3.01
N LYS A 224 -13.65 13.86 -1.68
CA LYS A 224 -13.15 15.04 -0.96
C LYS A 224 -12.02 14.61 -0.02
N ALA A 225 -10.80 15.05 -0.29
CA ALA A 225 -9.63 14.71 0.52
C ALA A 225 -9.38 15.75 1.63
N LYS A 226 -8.93 15.30 2.80
CA LYS A 226 -8.67 16.15 3.98
C LYS A 226 -7.42 15.72 4.76
N SER A 227 -6.78 16.69 5.41
CA SER A 227 -5.85 16.45 6.53
C SER A 227 -6.52 15.65 7.65
N ILE A 228 -5.74 14.99 8.50
CA ILE A 228 -6.25 14.06 9.52
C ILE A 228 -7.23 14.73 10.50
N ASP A 229 -6.91 15.91 11.03
CA ASP A 229 -7.77 16.57 12.01
C ASP A 229 -9.06 17.11 11.34
N SER A 230 -8.94 17.79 10.19
CA SER A 230 -10.12 18.28 9.45
C SER A 230 -10.95 17.20 8.75
N LEU A 231 -10.43 15.98 8.63
CA LEU A 231 -11.20 14.79 8.26
C LEU A 231 -12.13 14.39 9.42
N ARG A 232 -11.61 14.31 10.65
CA ARG A 232 -12.42 14.05 11.85
C ARG A 232 -13.44 15.15 12.10
N GLU A 233 -13.06 16.42 11.98
CA GLU A 233 -14.00 17.56 12.08
C GLU A 233 -15.15 17.44 11.06
N GLU A 234 -14.85 17.07 9.81
CA GLU A 234 -15.88 16.93 8.78
C GLU A 234 -16.78 15.69 9.00
N ILE A 235 -16.27 14.59 9.56
CA ILE A 235 -17.09 13.44 9.98
C ILE A 235 -18.01 13.81 11.16
N LEU A 236 -17.46 14.46 12.20
CA LEU A 236 -18.19 14.92 13.40
C LEU A 236 -19.19 16.06 13.11
N SER A 237 -19.05 16.73 11.96
CA SER A 237 -20.02 17.68 11.42
C SER A 237 -21.09 16.96 10.58
N ASN A 238 -20.68 16.04 9.71
CA ASN A 238 -21.57 15.29 8.84
C ASN A 238 -22.62 14.47 9.61
N SER A 239 -22.26 13.89 10.76
CA SER A 239 -23.18 13.14 11.63
C SER A 239 -24.28 13.98 12.29
N ARG A 240 -24.18 15.31 12.25
CA ARG A 240 -25.19 16.23 12.84
C ARG A 240 -26.34 16.58 11.89
N PHE A 241 -26.21 16.29 10.60
CA PHE A 241 -27.28 16.49 9.63
C PHE A 241 -28.28 15.33 9.67
N SER A 242 -29.53 15.59 9.30
CA SER A 242 -30.56 14.53 9.18
C SER A 242 -30.25 13.52 8.06
N HIS A 243 -29.42 13.90 7.10
CA HIS A 243 -29.01 13.06 5.96
C HIS A 243 -27.52 13.30 5.67
N SER A 244 -26.76 12.22 5.52
CA SER A 244 -25.32 12.28 5.24
C SER A 244 -25.01 12.91 3.88
N HIS A 245 -24.02 13.81 3.84
CA HIS A 245 -23.43 14.33 2.61
C HIS A 245 -22.50 13.31 1.92
N TYR A 246 -22.12 12.23 2.61
CA TYR A 246 -21.21 11.19 2.13
C TYR A 246 -21.85 9.79 2.19
N ASP A 247 -21.53 8.94 1.23
CA ASP A 247 -21.95 7.53 1.20
C ASP A 247 -20.95 6.64 1.95
N ILE A 248 -19.67 6.99 1.83
CA ILE A 248 -18.56 6.34 2.53
C ILE A 248 -17.68 7.43 3.15
N VAL A 249 -17.25 7.19 4.40
CA VAL A 249 -16.25 8.00 5.09
C VAL A 249 -15.01 7.16 5.44
N THR A 250 -13.84 7.72 5.20
CA THR A 250 -12.55 7.16 5.63
C THR A 250 -12.29 7.51 7.09
N CYS A 251 -12.22 6.51 7.97
CA CYS A 251 -11.95 6.69 9.40
C CYS A 251 -10.55 6.15 9.77
N ASN A 252 -9.78 6.94 10.53
CA ASN A 252 -8.51 6.49 11.14
C ASN A 252 -8.83 5.43 12.20
N LEU A 253 -8.01 4.39 12.28
CA LEU A 253 -8.29 3.20 13.10
C LEU A 253 -8.69 3.49 14.57
N PRO A 254 -8.07 4.39 15.35
CA PRO A 254 -8.51 4.65 16.73
C PRO A 254 -9.84 5.41 16.86
N TRP A 255 -10.37 6.01 15.79
CA TRP A 255 -11.61 6.80 15.87
C TRP A 255 -12.87 5.93 15.97
N PHE A 256 -12.79 4.63 15.69
CA PHE A 256 -13.98 3.78 15.68
C PHE A 256 -14.68 3.72 17.03
N GLY A 257 -13.95 3.72 18.16
CA GLY A 257 -14.56 3.78 19.48
C GLY A 257 -15.29 5.10 19.76
N GLU A 258 -14.71 6.24 19.37
CA GLU A 258 -15.38 7.55 19.49
C GLU A 258 -16.64 7.60 18.61
N LEU A 259 -16.52 7.24 17.33
CA LEU A 259 -17.60 7.39 16.35
C LEU A 259 -18.72 6.35 16.53
N ALA A 260 -18.40 5.11 16.91
CA ALA A 260 -19.39 4.06 17.15
C ALA A 260 -20.13 4.25 18.49
N SER A 261 -19.44 4.66 19.56
CA SER A 261 -20.11 4.95 20.85
C SER A 261 -21.14 6.08 20.76
N GLN A 262 -20.96 7.00 19.80
CA GLN A 262 -21.89 8.08 19.50
C GLN A 262 -22.86 7.75 18.34
N ASN A 263 -22.95 6.48 17.93
CA ASN A 263 -23.82 5.98 16.85
C ASN A 263 -23.67 6.72 15.50
N MET A 264 -22.48 7.22 15.17
CA MET A 264 -22.22 7.98 13.93
C MET A 264 -21.97 7.10 12.70
N LEU A 265 -21.67 5.81 12.91
CA LEU A 265 -21.35 4.83 11.86
C LEU A 265 -22.36 3.69 11.89
N LEU A 266 -22.70 3.17 10.71
CA LEU A 266 -23.59 2.03 10.52
C LEU A 266 -22.82 0.72 10.83
N PRO A 267 -23.36 -0.19 11.67
CA PRO A 267 -22.81 -1.55 11.82
C PRO A 267 -22.89 -2.31 10.50
N LEU A 268 -21.82 -3.04 10.16
CA LEU A 268 -21.66 -3.74 8.88
C LEU A 268 -21.91 -5.25 9.00
N ASP A 269 -22.07 -5.78 10.22
CA ASP A 269 -22.13 -7.22 10.52
C ASP A 269 -23.19 -7.95 9.67
N ALA A 270 -24.40 -7.40 9.60
CA ALA A 270 -25.50 -7.97 8.80
C ALA A 270 -25.22 -8.04 7.28
N PHE A 271 -24.34 -7.17 6.76
CA PHE A 271 -23.92 -7.21 5.35
C PHE A 271 -22.76 -8.19 5.13
N ILE A 272 -21.87 -8.30 6.13
CA ILE A 272 -20.74 -9.25 6.15
C ILE A 272 -21.27 -10.68 6.19
N ASP A 273 -22.22 -10.98 7.09
CA ASP A 273 -22.83 -12.29 7.25
C ASP A 273 -23.62 -12.70 6.00
N ARG A 274 -24.45 -11.79 5.46
CA ARG A 274 -25.31 -12.04 4.29
C ARG A 274 -24.54 -12.37 3.02
N GLU A 275 -23.34 -11.81 2.85
CA GLU A 275 -22.48 -12.04 1.68
C GLU A 275 -21.26 -12.93 1.98
N SER A 276 -21.21 -13.57 3.16
CA SER A 276 -20.09 -14.37 3.65
C SER A 276 -18.73 -13.67 3.44
N TYR A 277 -18.67 -12.36 3.70
CA TYR A 277 -17.53 -11.54 3.31
C TYR A 277 -16.29 -11.84 4.15
N ASN A 278 -15.35 -12.60 3.59
CA ASN A 278 -14.23 -13.13 4.35
C ASN A 278 -13.31 -12.03 4.92
N LEU A 279 -13.30 -11.92 6.25
CA LEU A 279 -12.40 -11.04 6.99
C LEU A 279 -11.03 -11.68 7.32
N SER A 280 -10.85 -13.00 7.19
CA SER A 280 -9.61 -13.69 7.61
C SER A 280 -8.37 -13.39 6.76
N ASP A 281 -8.57 -12.83 5.57
CA ASP A 281 -7.48 -12.36 4.70
C ASP A 281 -6.92 -10.99 5.15
N PHE A 282 -7.60 -10.26 6.03
CA PHE A 282 -7.09 -8.99 6.54
C PHE A 282 -6.16 -9.17 7.75
N HIS A 283 -5.26 -8.22 7.96
CA HIS A 283 -4.49 -8.09 9.20
C HIS A 283 -5.45 -7.95 10.40
N SER A 284 -5.43 -8.92 11.32
CA SER A 284 -6.39 -9.05 12.44
C SER A 284 -6.56 -7.77 13.24
N GLU A 285 -5.46 -7.16 13.67
CA GLU A 285 -5.48 -5.91 14.46
C GLU A 285 -6.14 -4.73 13.71
N ALA A 286 -6.09 -4.70 12.37
CA ALA A 286 -6.78 -3.68 11.59
C ALA A 286 -8.30 -3.92 11.55
N ILE A 287 -8.74 -5.18 11.51
CA ILE A 287 -10.15 -5.55 11.66
C ILE A 287 -10.62 -5.22 13.08
N HIS A 288 -9.89 -5.63 14.11
CA HIS A 288 -10.17 -5.30 15.51
C HIS A 288 -10.23 -3.78 15.77
N SER A 289 -9.36 -3.00 15.11
CA SER A 289 -9.39 -1.55 15.21
C SER A 289 -10.62 -0.90 14.59
N ALA A 290 -11.31 -1.57 13.67
CA ALA A 290 -12.56 -1.10 13.07
C ALA A 290 -13.81 -1.74 13.72
N ARG A 291 -13.64 -2.36 14.90
CA ARG A 291 -14.70 -2.88 15.76
C ARG A 291 -14.92 -1.98 16.98
N TYR A 292 -16.12 -2.06 17.55
CA TYR A 292 -16.45 -1.50 18.85
C TYR A 292 -17.61 -2.29 19.48
N ALA A 293 -17.51 -2.64 20.77
CA ALA A 293 -18.55 -3.35 21.52
C ALA A 293 -19.14 -4.57 20.76
N GLY A 294 -18.26 -5.44 20.23
CA GLY A 294 -18.65 -6.67 19.55
C GLY A 294 -19.05 -6.54 18.06
N LYS A 295 -19.15 -5.33 17.50
CA LYS A 295 -19.65 -5.07 16.14
C LYS A 295 -18.59 -4.48 15.21
N GLN A 296 -18.65 -4.83 13.92
CA GLN A 296 -17.80 -4.28 12.86
C GLN A 296 -18.42 -3.00 12.29
N TYR A 297 -17.69 -1.87 12.33
CA TYR A 297 -18.17 -0.57 11.83
C TYR A 297 -17.44 -0.08 10.57
N GLY A 298 -16.33 -0.72 10.20
CA GLY A 298 -15.59 -0.41 8.98
C GLY A 298 -14.74 -1.57 8.48
N ILE A 299 -14.37 -1.52 7.19
CA ILE A 299 -13.45 -2.48 6.56
C ILE A 299 -12.11 -1.78 6.25
N PRO A 300 -10.96 -2.29 6.73
CA PRO A 300 -9.64 -1.70 6.48
C PRO A 300 -9.29 -1.60 4.99
N VAL A 301 -8.99 -0.39 4.50
CA VAL A 301 -8.52 -0.16 3.12
C VAL A 301 -7.00 0.00 3.04
N GLN A 302 -6.35 0.38 4.13
CA GLN A 302 -4.91 0.33 4.30
C GLN A 302 -4.54 0.14 5.78
N THR A 303 -3.58 -0.74 6.06
CA THR A 303 -2.94 -0.85 7.38
C THR A 303 -1.56 -0.20 7.27
N THR A 304 -1.33 0.84 8.05
CA THR A 304 -0.10 1.63 8.00
C THR A 304 0.58 1.58 9.37
N PRO A 305 1.43 0.58 9.65
CA PRO A 305 2.24 0.59 10.86
C PRO A 305 3.22 1.78 10.90
N GLU A 306 3.59 2.22 12.11
CA GLU A 306 4.81 3.02 12.31
C GLU A 306 6.00 2.09 12.57
N LEU A 307 7.08 2.30 11.82
CA LEU A 307 8.32 1.51 11.86
C LEU A 307 9.51 2.43 12.10
N LEU A 308 10.60 1.87 12.62
CA LEU A 308 11.90 2.54 12.60
C LEU A 308 12.58 2.26 11.24
N CYS A 309 12.61 3.28 10.38
CA CYS A 309 13.42 3.28 9.17
C CYS A 309 14.85 3.69 9.50
N TYR A 310 15.86 3.01 8.94
CA TYR A 310 17.27 3.36 9.10
C TYR A 310 18.03 3.23 7.79
N ARG A 311 19.11 4.01 7.63
CA ARG A 311 19.98 3.99 6.46
C ARG A 311 21.04 2.89 6.60
N LYS A 312 20.89 1.79 5.85
CA LYS A 312 21.77 0.61 5.89
C LYS A 312 23.21 0.99 5.56
N ASP A 313 23.39 1.66 4.43
CA ASP A 313 24.66 2.18 3.91
C ASP A 313 25.41 3.06 4.92
N ILE A 314 24.69 3.95 5.62
CA ILE A 314 25.29 4.86 6.61
C ILE A 314 25.67 4.12 7.90
N LEU A 315 24.85 3.16 8.35
CA LEU A 315 25.17 2.33 9.52
C LEU A 315 26.36 1.40 9.23
N GLU A 316 26.36 0.72 8.08
CA GLU A 316 27.44 -0.14 7.59
C GLU A 316 28.76 0.63 7.44
N SER A 317 28.74 1.80 6.77
CA SER A 317 29.92 2.67 6.61
C SER A 317 30.48 3.19 7.94
N ALA A 318 29.66 3.21 8.99
CA ALA A 318 30.04 3.63 10.34
C ALA A 318 30.40 2.45 11.28
N GLY A 319 30.30 1.19 10.82
CA GLY A 319 30.50 0.00 11.65
C GLY A 319 29.43 -0.18 12.74
N LEU A 320 28.22 0.35 12.54
CA LEU A 320 27.13 0.36 13.51
C LEU A 320 26.06 -0.69 13.16
N SER A 321 25.70 -1.53 14.14
CA SER A 321 24.57 -2.46 13.99
C SER A 321 23.21 -1.74 14.07
N PRO A 322 22.16 -2.21 13.36
CA PRO A 322 20.82 -1.68 13.49
C PRO A 322 20.28 -1.82 14.94
N PRO A 323 19.69 -0.78 15.54
CA PRO A 323 19.38 -0.79 16.97
C PRO A 323 18.06 -1.50 17.29
N SER A 324 18.07 -2.41 18.27
CA SER A 324 16.88 -3.07 18.82
C SER A 324 16.39 -2.50 20.15
N THR A 325 17.24 -1.80 20.93
CA THR A 325 16.84 -1.17 22.22
C THR A 325 16.86 0.36 22.18
N THR A 326 16.24 1.00 23.18
CA THR A 326 16.29 2.45 23.42
C THR A 326 17.72 2.98 23.50
N GLU A 327 18.59 2.30 24.24
CA GLU A 327 19.99 2.70 24.51
C GLU A 327 20.88 2.44 23.29
N GLN A 328 20.56 1.43 22.47
CA GLN A 328 21.21 1.22 21.19
C GLN A 328 20.85 2.35 20.22
N LEU A 329 19.56 2.69 20.09
CA LEU A 329 19.11 3.76 19.20
C LEU A 329 19.69 5.12 19.62
N THR A 330 19.69 5.47 20.91
CA THR A 330 20.29 6.72 21.38
C THR A 330 21.81 6.76 21.15
N ARG A 331 22.51 5.60 21.18
CA ARG A 331 23.93 5.51 20.80
C ARG A 331 24.16 5.70 19.30
N VAL A 332 23.38 5.03 18.44
CA VAL A 332 23.47 5.17 16.97
C VAL A 332 23.12 6.60 16.55
N ALA A 333 22.04 7.18 17.11
CA ALA A 333 21.66 8.56 16.85
C ALA A 333 22.74 9.55 17.29
N ARG A 334 23.38 9.34 18.45
CA ARG A 334 24.52 10.15 18.90
C ARG A 334 25.73 10.04 17.98
N ALA A 335 26.08 8.83 17.55
CA ALA A 335 27.25 8.58 16.69
C ALA A 335 27.09 9.19 15.28
N LEU A 336 25.86 9.24 14.76
CA LEU A 336 25.56 9.74 13.41
C LEU A 336 25.11 11.21 13.37
N HIS A 337 24.85 11.86 14.52
CA HIS A 337 24.44 13.27 14.57
C HIS A 337 25.61 14.23 14.29
N ASN A 338 25.62 14.86 13.12
CA ASN A 338 26.60 15.85 12.68
C ASN A 338 25.90 17.13 12.16
N PRO A 339 25.46 18.03 13.05
CA PRO A 339 24.69 19.21 12.69
C PRO A 339 25.49 20.21 11.84
N GLY A 340 26.83 20.19 11.94
CA GLY A 340 27.73 20.97 11.08
C GLY A 340 27.70 20.56 9.61
N LYS A 341 27.26 19.32 9.31
CA LYS A 341 26.95 18.84 7.96
C LYS A 341 25.45 18.81 7.64
N ARG A 342 24.60 19.42 8.49
CA ARG A 342 23.12 19.31 8.45
C ARG A 342 22.61 17.86 8.45
N PHE A 343 23.32 16.97 9.12
CA PHE A 343 22.97 15.54 9.21
C PHE A 343 22.63 15.17 10.66
N TYR A 344 21.49 14.54 10.91
CA TYR A 344 20.96 14.31 12.27
C TYR A 344 20.69 12.83 12.54
N GLY A 345 20.76 12.42 13.81
CA GLY A 345 20.69 11.03 14.23
C GLY A 345 19.31 10.38 14.04
N ILE A 346 18.23 11.15 14.26
CA ILE A 346 16.85 10.64 14.17
C ILE A 346 15.81 11.74 13.90
N ALA A 347 14.74 11.43 13.17
CA ALA A 347 13.52 12.24 13.08
C ALA A 347 12.25 11.48 13.55
N TRP A 348 11.27 12.22 14.10
CA TRP A 348 10.05 11.71 14.75
C TRP A 348 9.00 12.83 14.84
N ASN A 349 7.77 12.53 15.27
CA ASN A 349 6.75 13.57 15.47
C ASN A 349 6.97 14.33 16.79
N ALA A 350 7.41 15.58 16.74
CA ALA A 350 7.42 16.45 17.92
C ALA A 350 6.58 17.74 17.75
N ALA A 351 5.87 17.90 16.63
CA ALA A 351 4.83 18.93 16.49
C ALA A 351 3.69 18.75 17.51
N ARG A 352 3.27 19.86 18.13
CA ARG A 352 2.21 19.95 19.14
C ARG A 352 0.89 19.30 18.65
N GLY A 353 0.17 18.66 19.57
CA GLY A 353 -1.15 18.07 19.34
C GLY A 353 -1.07 16.64 18.82
N THR A 354 -2.02 16.22 17.98
CA THR A 354 -2.16 14.87 17.42
C THR A 354 -0.84 14.18 17.00
N PRO A 355 0.15 14.84 16.35
CA PRO A 355 1.40 14.19 15.95
C PRO A 355 2.23 13.68 17.15
N LEU A 356 2.52 14.55 18.13
CA LEU A 356 3.25 14.20 19.34
C LEU A 356 2.43 13.31 20.28
N GLY A 357 1.10 13.50 20.32
CA GLY A 357 0.20 12.65 21.10
C GLY A 357 0.28 11.17 20.70
N HIS A 358 0.30 10.89 19.39
CA HIS A 358 0.53 9.54 18.87
C HIS A 358 1.90 8.99 19.30
N THR A 359 2.99 9.75 19.14
CA THR A 359 4.32 9.27 19.54
C THR A 359 4.43 9.09 21.05
N PHE A 360 3.78 9.89 21.89
CA PHE A 360 3.72 9.66 23.33
C PHE A 360 3.10 8.30 23.67
N ALA A 361 1.93 7.99 23.10
CA ALA A 361 1.26 6.71 23.31
C ALA A 361 2.12 5.52 22.82
N PHE A 362 2.81 5.67 21.69
CA PHE A 362 3.75 4.66 21.16
C PHE A 362 5.02 4.49 22.01
N LEU A 363 5.51 5.56 22.65
CA LEU A 363 6.65 5.51 23.55
C LEU A 363 6.28 4.93 24.92
N MET A 364 5.06 5.15 25.42
CA MET A 364 4.54 4.37 26.57
C MET A 364 4.46 2.87 26.24
N ALA A 365 3.96 2.51 25.05
CA ALA A 365 3.88 1.11 24.62
C ALA A 365 5.26 0.43 24.53
N LYS A 366 6.29 1.17 24.09
CA LYS A 366 7.71 0.75 24.11
C LYS A 366 8.24 0.45 25.52
N PHE A 367 7.71 1.13 26.55
CA PHE A 367 7.98 0.84 27.97
C PHE A 367 6.92 -0.09 28.60
N GLY A 368 6.13 -0.79 27.76
CA GLY A 368 5.27 -1.89 28.16
C GLY A 368 3.86 -1.51 28.60
N GLN A 369 3.39 -0.27 28.40
CA GLN A 369 2.06 0.16 28.90
C GLN A 369 1.26 1.01 27.89
N PRO A 370 -0.07 0.79 27.74
CA PRO A 370 -0.96 1.71 27.03
C PRO A 370 -1.13 3.06 27.75
N ILE A 371 -1.59 4.08 27.00
CA ILE A 371 -1.91 5.42 27.52
C ILE A 371 -3.16 5.45 28.44
N ILE A 372 -3.93 4.37 28.46
CA ILE A 372 -5.08 4.12 29.35
C ILE A 372 -4.97 2.74 30.02
N ASN A 373 -5.73 2.53 31.09
CA ASN A 373 -5.65 1.39 32.02
C ASN A 373 -6.21 0.05 31.47
N LEU A 374 -5.87 -0.33 30.24
CA LEU A 374 -6.36 -1.57 29.63
C LEU A 374 -5.98 -2.83 30.43
N GLN A 375 -6.82 -3.85 30.35
CA GLN A 375 -6.51 -5.17 30.88
C GLN A 375 -5.40 -5.84 30.06
N ARG A 376 -4.33 -6.26 30.74
CA ARG A 376 -3.24 -7.03 30.13
C ARG A 376 -3.70 -8.45 29.78
N ILE A 377 -3.30 -8.92 28.61
CA ILE A 377 -3.56 -10.28 28.11
C ILE A 377 -2.25 -10.90 27.59
N GLU A 378 -2.32 -12.11 27.03
CA GLU A 378 -1.21 -12.63 26.22
C GLU A 378 -1.04 -11.77 24.95
N GLY A 379 0.20 -11.65 24.45
CA GLY A 379 0.56 -10.75 23.36
C GLY A 379 0.62 -9.26 23.77
N GLY A 380 -0.44 -8.73 24.36
CA GLY A 380 -0.60 -7.29 24.62
C GLY A 380 -1.69 -6.92 25.63
N TYR A 381 -2.66 -6.11 25.18
CA TYR A 381 -3.72 -5.52 26.01
C TYR A 381 -5.08 -5.58 25.30
N ALA A 382 -6.13 -5.97 26.04
CA ALA A 382 -7.49 -6.06 25.53
C ALA A 382 -8.18 -4.68 25.52
N PHE A 383 -8.92 -4.37 24.46
CA PHE A 383 -9.58 -3.07 24.28
C PHE A 383 -11.05 -3.12 23.82
N GLU A 384 -11.53 -4.20 23.19
CA GLU A 384 -12.86 -4.21 22.54
C GLU A 384 -14.03 -4.02 23.53
N ASP A 385 -13.89 -4.53 24.76
CA ASP A 385 -14.85 -4.42 25.87
C ASP A 385 -14.46 -3.38 26.95
N ALA A 386 -13.46 -2.54 26.68
CA ALA A 386 -12.87 -1.66 27.69
C ALA A 386 -13.85 -0.61 28.23
N LYS A 387 -14.06 -0.60 29.56
CA LYS A 387 -15.07 0.20 30.24
C LYS A 387 -14.70 0.51 31.70
N GLY A 388 -15.35 1.52 32.29
CA GLY A 388 -15.12 1.89 33.69
C GLY A 388 -13.65 2.27 33.92
N ASP A 389 -13.10 1.77 35.03
CA ASP A 389 -11.70 2.02 35.43
C ASP A 389 -10.64 1.58 34.40
N GLN A 390 -10.99 0.76 33.39
CA GLN A 390 -10.07 0.42 32.29
C GLN A 390 -9.83 1.57 31.31
N LEU A 391 -10.72 2.57 31.30
CA LEU A 391 -10.62 3.77 30.46
C LEU A 391 -9.86 4.92 31.15
N ARG A 392 -9.37 4.72 32.39
CA ARG A 392 -8.57 5.72 33.11
C ARG A 392 -7.26 6.02 32.36
N PRO A 393 -6.91 7.30 32.12
CA PRO A 393 -5.60 7.69 31.60
C PRO A 393 -4.46 7.29 32.55
N MET A 394 -3.29 6.97 31.99
CA MET A 394 -2.13 6.45 32.73
C MET A 394 -0.90 7.36 32.65
N PHE A 395 -1.10 8.69 32.67
CA PHE A 395 0.00 9.66 32.57
C PHE A 395 0.94 9.68 33.77
N LEU A 396 0.53 9.18 34.94
CA LEU A 396 1.37 9.19 36.16
C LEU A 396 2.23 7.94 36.36
N THR A 397 2.40 7.08 35.35
CA THR A 397 3.13 5.81 35.49
C THR A 397 4.60 5.88 35.07
N ASP A 398 5.40 4.93 35.53
CA ASP A 398 6.81 4.76 35.16
C ASP A 398 7.05 4.74 33.63
N ALA A 399 6.14 4.11 32.87
CA ALA A 399 6.19 4.12 31.41
C ALA A 399 5.95 5.52 30.80
N ALA A 400 5.08 6.34 31.40
CA ALA A 400 4.84 7.73 31.00
C ALA A 400 6.04 8.63 31.31
N PHE A 401 6.68 8.47 32.48
CA PHE A 401 7.91 9.17 32.82
C PHE A 401 9.05 8.80 31.86
N ARG A 402 9.33 7.50 31.66
CA ARG A 402 10.37 7.05 30.72
C ARG A 402 10.09 7.45 29.26
N ALA A 403 8.83 7.52 28.84
CA ALA A 403 8.48 8.06 27.52
C ALA A 403 8.96 9.52 27.35
N CYS A 404 8.74 10.38 28.35
CA CYS A 404 9.23 11.77 28.32
C CYS A 404 10.76 11.87 28.39
N GLU A 405 11.41 11.06 29.23
CA GLU A 405 12.88 11.04 29.34
C GLU A 405 13.52 10.61 28.02
N TYR A 406 13.02 9.54 27.40
CA TYR A 406 13.49 9.06 26.11
C TYR A 406 13.25 10.08 24.98
N MET A 407 12.10 10.78 24.97
CA MET A 407 11.88 11.89 24.04
C MET A 407 12.96 12.98 24.19
N LEU A 408 13.27 13.41 25.42
CA LEU A 408 14.30 14.41 25.68
C LEU A 408 15.71 13.93 25.30
N ASP A 409 15.97 12.62 25.35
CA ASP A 409 17.23 12.04 24.86
C ASP A 409 17.32 12.04 23.33
N ILE A 410 16.30 11.61 22.60
CA ILE A 410 16.34 11.64 21.12
C ILE A 410 16.23 13.05 20.55
N LEU A 411 15.60 13.99 21.27
CA LEU A 411 15.54 15.42 20.93
C LEU A 411 16.94 16.01 20.73
N LYS A 412 17.93 15.60 21.55
CA LYS A 412 19.34 16.05 21.47
C LYS A 412 20.02 15.70 20.14
N TYR A 413 19.50 14.70 19.42
CA TYR A 413 20.08 14.20 18.18
C TYR A 413 19.20 14.47 16.94
N SER A 414 18.11 15.22 17.12
CA SER A 414 17.11 15.53 16.09
C SER A 414 17.44 16.79 15.28
N PRO A 415 16.78 17.03 14.12
CA PRO A 415 16.84 18.31 13.41
C PRO A 415 16.39 19.50 14.29
N PRO A 416 16.92 20.72 14.08
CA PRO A 416 16.63 21.88 14.94
C PRO A 416 15.16 22.33 14.88
N ASN A 417 14.44 21.99 13.81
CA ASN A 417 13.01 22.26 13.61
C ASN A 417 12.12 21.06 13.96
N ILE A 418 12.62 20.04 14.68
CA ILE A 418 11.86 18.84 15.06
C ILE A 418 10.52 19.14 15.77
N LEU A 419 10.45 20.20 16.59
CA LEU A 419 9.21 20.66 17.24
C LEU A 419 8.16 21.24 16.28
N GLN A 420 8.47 21.32 14.98
CA GLN A 420 7.57 21.68 13.89
C GLN A 420 7.28 20.49 12.95
N MET A 421 7.95 19.34 13.15
CA MET A 421 7.79 18.16 12.30
C MET A 421 6.59 17.32 12.70
N SER A 422 5.68 17.12 11.75
CA SER A 422 4.65 16.09 11.78
C SER A 422 5.08 14.89 10.91
N TRP A 423 4.11 14.06 10.53
CA TRP A 423 4.32 12.84 9.76
C TRP A 423 5.08 13.06 8.44
N TYR A 424 4.73 14.11 7.69
CA TYR A 424 5.29 14.38 6.36
C TYR A 424 6.70 14.98 6.45
N GLU A 425 6.94 15.94 7.34
CA GLU A 425 8.23 16.66 7.42
C GLU A 425 9.37 15.70 7.78
N ARG A 426 9.13 14.79 8.74
CA ARG A 426 10.14 13.78 9.14
C ARG A 426 10.42 12.77 8.03
N ALA A 427 9.39 12.33 7.31
CA ALA A 427 9.54 11.38 6.21
C ALA A 427 10.25 12.03 5.00
N ARG A 428 9.95 13.30 4.71
CA ARG A 428 10.69 14.11 3.73
C ARG A 428 12.15 14.33 4.12
N SER A 429 12.43 14.61 5.40
CA SER A 429 13.81 14.81 5.90
C SER A 429 14.64 13.53 5.80
N TYR A 430 14.05 12.36 6.10
CA TYR A 430 14.65 11.04 5.83
C TYR A 430 14.86 10.80 4.33
N ALA A 431 13.84 11.06 3.49
CA ALA A 431 13.91 10.90 2.04
C ALA A 431 14.92 11.86 1.35
N ALA A 432 15.20 13.01 1.96
CA ALA A 432 16.23 13.96 1.53
C ALA A 432 17.65 13.58 2.00
N GLY A 433 17.78 12.56 2.86
CA GLY A 433 19.06 12.16 3.45
C GLY A 433 19.57 13.08 4.56
N GLU A 434 18.72 13.94 5.15
CA GLU A 434 19.10 14.81 6.28
C GLU A 434 19.22 14.04 7.60
N VAL A 435 18.65 12.84 7.72
CA VAL A 435 18.71 12.02 8.95
C VAL A 435 19.06 10.55 8.69
N SER A 436 19.80 9.93 9.61
CA SER A 436 20.17 8.50 9.53
C SER A 436 19.03 7.53 9.85
N MET A 437 18.08 7.95 10.69
CA MET A 437 16.96 7.14 11.15
C MET A 437 15.68 7.99 11.23
N ALA A 438 14.52 7.37 11.09
CA ALA A 438 13.24 8.02 11.38
C ALA A 438 12.17 7.02 11.84
N TYR A 439 11.35 7.42 12.80
CA TYR A 439 10.05 6.75 13.00
C TYR A 439 9.12 7.19 11.85
N CYS A 440 8.64 6.23 11.06
CA CYS A 440 7.92 6.48 9.81
C CYS A 440 6.71 5.57 9.64
N TYR A 441 5.57 6.16 9.24
CA TYR A 441 4.41 5.38 8.80
C TYR A 441 4.66 4.86 7.40
N THR A 442 4.33 3.59 7.15
CA THR A 442 4.61 2.92 5.88
C THR A 442 3.92 3.56 4.67
N SER A 443 2.78 4.24 4.86
CA SER A 443 2.12 5.03 3.81
C SER A 443 2.94 6.24 3.32
N LEU A 444 4.01 6.62 4.01
CA LEU A 444 4.94 7.68 3.57
C LEU A 444 6.27 7.13 3.02
N ALA A 445 6.47 5.81 3.01
CA ALA A 445 7.61 5.17 2.36
C ALA A 445 7.75 5.44 0.84
N PRO A 446 6.66 5.65 0.06
CA PRO A 446 6.77 6.05 -1.34
C PRO A 446 7.68 7.27 -1.62
N LEU A 447 7.90 8.15 -0.64
CA LEU A 447 8.79 9.31 -0.75
C LEU A 447 10.27 8.94 -0.98
N PHE A 448 10.67 7.72 -0.62
CA PHE A 448 12.04 7.20 -0.78
C PHE A 448 12.11 5.83 -1.47
N GLU A 449 11.12 4.95 -1.32
CA GLU A 449 11.07 3.65 -2.01
C GLU A 449 10.77 3.78 -3.52
N LEU A 450 9.83 4.65 -3.90
CA LEU A 450 9.47 4.87 -5.32
C LEU A 450 10.27 6.01 -5.97
N ASN A 451 11.01 6.78 -5.18
CA ASN A 451 11.78 7.93 -5.62
C ASN A 451 13.26 7.58 -5.82
N LYS A 452 13.65 7.20 -7.04
CA LYS A 452 15.04 6.85 -7.41
C LYS A 452 16.08 7.96 -7.14
N ASN A 453 15.65 9.20 -6.95
CA ASN A 453 16.53 10.34 -6.63
C ASN A 453 16.70 10.53 -5.10
N SER A 454 16.03 9.75 -4.27
CA SER A 454 16.21 9.77 -2.82
C SER A 454 17.52 9.07 -2.43
N PRO A 455 18.38 9.67 -1.59
CA PRO A 455 19.51 8.96 -0.99
C PRO A 455 19.12 7.73 -0.14
N ALA A 456 17.85 7.58 0.24
CA ALA A 456 17.31 6.43 0.96
C ALA A 456 16.74 5.32 0.04
N TRP A 457 16.70 5.54 -1.27
CA TRP A 457 16.22 4.57 -2.26
C TRP A 457 17.07 3.29 -2.26
N GLN A 458 16.43 2.13 -2.09
CA GLN A 458 17.05 0.81 -1.84
C GLN A 458 17.97 0.71 -0.60
N GLN A 459 18.42 1.84 -0.02
CA GLN A 459 19.28 1.91 1.16
C GLN A 459 18.54 1.94 2.50
N THR A 460 17.21 1.91 2.49
CA THR A 460 16.42 1.78 3.72
C THR A 460 16.41 0.35 4.25
N GLY A 461 16.51 0.21 5.56
CA GLY A 461 16.14 -0.98 6.32
C GLY A 461 15.01 -0.66 7.31
N TYR A 462 14.21 -1.67 7.64
CA TYR A 462 13.00 -1.53 8.45
C TYR A 462 13.12 -2.33 9.75
N LEU A 463 12.67 -1.76 10.86
CA LEU A 463 12.64 -2.37 12.18
C LEU A 463 11.32 -2.07 12.90
N PRO A 464 10.89 -2.92 13.84
CA PRO A 464 9.83 -2.57 14.79
C PRO A 464 10.27 -1.40 15.68
N HIS A 465 9.36 -0.86 16.50
CA HIS A 465 9.79 0.12 17.51
C HIS A 465 10.74 -0.58 18.49
N THR A 466 11.92 0.04 18.70
CA THR A 466 12.92 -0.48 19.66
C THR A 466 12.34 -0.72 21.04
N VAL A 467 12.89 -1.67 21.77
CA VAL A 467 12.38 -2.11 23.07
C VAL A 467 13.02 -1.31 24.20
N GLY A 468 12.22 -0.82 25.15
CA GLY A 468 12.70 -0.30 26.42
C GLY A 468 12.74 -1.38 27.50
N ASN A 469 13.36 -1.11 28.66
CA ASN A 469 13.39 -2.07 29.77
C ASN A 469 11.98 -2.60 30.10
N HIS A 470 11.85 -3.94 30.14
CA HIS A 470 10.62 -4.71 30.33
C HIS A 470 9.55 -4.62 29.21
N GLY A 471 9.83 -3.92 28.11
CA GLY A 471 8.98 -3.92 26.93
C GLY A 471 9.05 -5.21 26.10
N ARG A 472 8.27 -5.25 25.01
CA ARG A 472 8.37 -6.23 23.92
C ARG A 472 8.52 -5.49 22.58
N PRO A 473 9.01 -6.13 21.51
CA PRO A 473 8.91 -5.57 20.16
C PRO A 473 7.44 -5.31 19.84
N VAL A 474 7.12 -4.07 19.46
CA VAL A 474 5.78 -3.65 19.09
C VAL A 474 5.88 -2.83 17.80
N VAL A 475 4.93 -3.07 16.90
CA VAL A 475 4.72 -2.30 15.68
C VAL A 475 3.33 -1.66 15.83
N PRO A 476 3.25 -0.39 16.29
CA PRO A 476 1.97 0.25 16.51
C PRO A 476 1.24 0.45 15.18
N ILE A 477 0.07 -0.15 15.02
CA ILE A 477 -0.65 -0.01 13.76
C ILE A 477 -1.36 1.34 13.65
N GLY A 478 -1.44 1.82 12.42
CA GLY A 478 -2.33 2.87 11.97
C GLY A 478 -2.93 2.51 10.63
N GLY A 479 -3.37 3.53 9.91
CA GLY A 479 -4.07 3.38 8.64
C GLY A 479 -5.55 3.70 8.81
N TYR A 480 -6.34 3.23 7.85
CA TYR A 480 -7.69 3.69 7.63
C TYR A 480 -8.61 2.56 7.19
N ALA A 481 -9.85 2.61 7.70
CA ALA A 481 -10.95 1.76 7.26
C ALA A 481 -12.05 2.63 6.64
N LEU A 482 -12.76 2.06 5.68
CA LEU A 482 -13.96 2.67 5.09
C LEU A 482 -15.17 2.28 5.93
N ALA A 483 -16.02 3.25 6.25
CA ALA A 483 -17.25 3.08 7.01
C ALA A 483 -18.42 3.80 6.32
N ILE A 484 -19.65 3.37 6.63
CA ILE A 484 -20.89 4.00 6.16
C ILE A 484 -21.43 4.90 7.29
N PRO A 485 -21.74 6.19 7.06
CA PRO A 485 -22.37 7.03 8.08
C PRO A 485 -23.75 6.51 8.48
N ALA A 486 -24.07 6.50 9.78
CA ALA A 486 -25.35 6.02 10.29
C ALA A 486 -26.55 6.86 9.80
N ASN A 487 -26.32 8.14 9.46
CA ASN A 487 -27.32 9.03 8.87
C ASN A 487 -27.35 8.99 7.33
N LEU A 488 -26.80 7.95 6.68
CA LEU A 488 -27.01 7.72 5.26
C LEU A 488 -28.46 7.27 5.00
N SER A 489 -29.10 7.89 4.00
CA SER A 489 -30.45 7.51 3.55
C SER A 489 -30.51 6.05 3.11
N GLU A 490 -31.48 5.29 3.61
CA GLU A 490 -31.66 3.85 3.40
C GLU A 490 -31.53 3.42 1.92
N GLU A 491 -32.14 4.17 0.99
CA GLU A 491 -32.07 3.90 -0.47
C GLU A 491 -30.66 3.90 -1.08
N ARG A 492 -29.62 4.31 -0.32
CA ARG A 492 -28.22 4.33 -0.75
C ARG A 492 -27.35 3.29 -0.05
N VAL A 493 -27.81 2.68 1.04
CA VAL A 493 -26.97 1.86 1.93
C VAL A 493 -26.42 0.62 1.22
N GLU A 494 -27.27 -0.12 0.51
CA GLU A 494 -26.85 -1.31 -0.27
C GLU A 494 -25.79 -0.97 -1.33
N ALA A 495 -25.97 0.13 -2.06
CA ALA A 495 -25.03 0.56 -3.08
C ALA A 495 -23.74 1.17 -2.50
N ALA A 496 -23.80 1.77 -1.30
CA ALA A 496 -22.63 2.20 -0.55
C ALA A 496 -21.83 1.00 -0.01
N TRP A 497 -22.49 -0.02 0.53
CA TRP A 497 -21.85 -1.28 0.92
C TRP A 497 -21.22 -1.99 -0.28
N ALA A 498 -21.93 -2.12 -1.39
CA ALA A 498 -21.39 -2.72 -2.62
C ALA A 498 -20.14 -1.96 -3.12
N ALA A 499 -20.12 -0.63 -3.07
CA ALA A 499 -18.93 0.17 -3.36
C ALA A 499 -17.79 -0.10 -2.37
N LEU A 500 -18.09 -0.06 -1.06
CA LEU A 500 -17.14 -0.27 0.04
C LEU A 500 -16.45 -1.63 -0.07
N ARG A 501 -17.23 -2.71 -0.25
CA ARG A 501 -16.73 -4.09 -0.40
C ARG A 501 -15.80 -4.27 -1.58
N HIS A 502 -16.01 -3.51 -2.66
CA HIS A 502 -15.11 -3.50 -3.81
C HIS A 502 -13.86 -2.66 -3.55
N LEU A 503 -13.99 -1.44 -3.01
CA LEU A 503 -12.84 -0.57 -2.66
C LEU A 503 -11.85 -1.25 -1.69
N THR A 504 -12.30 -2.21 -0.88
CA THR A 504 -11.45 -2.97 0.05
C THR A 504 -11.11 -4.39 -0.43
N CYS A 505 -11.41 -4.76 -1.68
CA CYS A 505 -11.12 -6.11 -2.20
C CYS A 505 -9.64 -6.28 -2.57
N ARG A 506 -9.19 -7.54 -2.69
CA ARG A 506 -7.79 -7.89 -2.96
C ARG A 506 -7.24 -7.27 -4.26
N SER A 507 -8.03 -7.25 -5.33
CA SER A 507 -7.63 -6.70 -6.64
C SER A 507 -7.68 -5.18 -6.71
N MET A 508 -8.52 -4.51 -5.90
CA MET A 508 -8.41 -3.07 -5.65
C MET A 508 -7.12 -2.74 -4.90
N SER A 509 -6.82 -3.45 -3.80
CA SER A 509 -5.62 -3.20 -3.02
C SER A 509 -4.33 -3.39 -3.81
N LYS A 510 -4.26 -4.44 -4.66
CA LYS A 510 -3.16 -4.63 -5.62
C LYS A 510 -3.08 -3.47 -6.62
N LEU A 511 -4.20 -3.06 -7.22
CA LEU A 511 -4.24 -1.95 -8.18
C LEU A 511 -3.75 -0.62 -7.54
N TYR A 512 -4.06 -0.37 -6.27
CA TYR A 512 -3.58 0.82 -5.55
C TYR A 512 -2.06 0.80 -5.35
N ILE A 513 -1.47 -0.37 -5.09
CA ILE A 513 -0.02 -0.53 -4.94
C ILE A 513 0.68 -0.30 -6.28
N LEU A 514 0.19 -0.91 -7.36
CA LEU A 514 0.66 -0.67 -8.73
C LEU A 514 0.55 0.80 -9.21
N ASN A 515 -0.17 1.65 -8.47
CA ASN A 515 -0.36 3.08 -8.78
C ASN A 515 0.17 4.02 -7.67
N GLY A 516 1.06 3.54 -6.80
CA GLY A 516 1.86 4.39 -5.89
C GLY A 516 1.60 4.22 -4.39
N SER A 517 0.69 3.33 -3.98
CA SER A 517 0.66 2.85 -2.58
C SER A 517 1.82 1.87 -2.34
N LEU A 518 2.27 1.77 -1.09
CA LEU A 518 3.13 0.66 -0.61
C LEU A 518 2.55 0.01 0.65
N VAL A 519 1.23 0.09 0.80
CA VAL A 519 0.50 -0.46 1.95
C VAL A 519 -0.74 -1.23 1.52
N THR A 520 -0.99 -2.32 2.24
CA THR A 520 -2.21 -3.12 2.16
C THR A 520 -2.72 -3.44 3.55
N SER A 521 -3.99 -3.82 3.64
CA SER A 521 -4.61 -4.39 4.83
C SER A 521 -4.73 -5.92 4.77
N ARG A 522 -4.24 -6.58 3.71
CA ARG A 522 -4.50 -8.00 3.39
C ARG A 522 -3.24 -8.85 3.22
N PHE A 523 -3.23 -10.04 3.82
CA PHE A 523 -2.17 -11.04 3.68
C PHE A 523 -2.03 -11.58 2.25
N SER A 524 -3.12 -11.87 1.53
CA SER A 524 -3.03 -12.35 0.14
C SER A 524 -2.40 -11.33 -0.81
N VAL A 525 -2.60 -10.03 -0.54
CA VAL A 525 -2.04 -8.95 -1.36
C VAL A 525 -0.53 -8.83 -1.14
N SER A 526 -0.06 -8.94 0.10
CA SER A 526 1.38 -8.96 0.41
C SER A 526 2.15 -10.13 -0.22
N ARG A 527 1.47 -11.26 -0.48
CA ARG A 527 2.05 -12.44 -1.13
C ARG A 527 2.01 -12.43 -2.66
N ASP A 528 1.26 -11.52 -3.28
CA ASP A 528 1.20 -11.46 -4.75
C ASP A 528 2.59 -11.11 -5.31
N PRO A 529 3.15 -11.89 -6.27
CA PRO A 529 4.52 -11.67 -6.76
C PRO A 529 4.79 -10.31 -7.39
N GLU A 530 3.77 -9.70 -8.01
CA GLU A 530 3.86 -8.36 -8.61
C GLU A 530 3.79 -7.26 -7.54
N VAL A 531 3.27 -7.58 -6.36
CA VAL A 531 3.21 -6.68 -5.20
C VAL A 531 4.49 -6.77 -4.36
N SER A 532 4.92 -7.99 -4.00
CA SER A 532 6.07 -8.22 -3.12
C SER A 532 7.40 -7.75 -3.74
N SER A 533 7.53 -7.83 -5.06
CA SER A 533 8.71 -7.37 -5.81
C SER A 533 8.86 -5.84 -5.94
N LEU A 534 7.82 -5.05 -5.62
CA LEU A 534 7.88 -3.58 -5.75
C LEU A 534 8.63 -2.90 -4.61
N SER A 535 8.59 -3.46 -3.40
CA SER A 535 9.31 -2.92 -2.24
C SER A 535 9.49 -3.97 -1.15
N PRO A 536 10.70 -4.14 -0.57
CA PRO A 536 10.93 -5.05 0.55
C PRO A 536 10.12 -4.69 1.81
N LEU A 537 9.62 -3.45 1.90
CA LEU A 537 8.75 -3.02 2.99
C LEU A 537 7.50 -3.89 3.12
N ILE A 538 6.91 -4.33 2.01
CA ILE A 538 5.66 -5.09 2.01
C ILE A 538 5.89 -6.47 2.65
N GLY A 539 7.00 -7.14 2.29
CA GLY A 539 7.40 -8.41 2.90
C GLY A 539 7.74 -8.29 4.38
N GLU A 540 8.46 -7.23 4.80
CA GLU A 540 8.74 -7.00 6.23
C GLU A 540 7.46 -6.71 7.03
N VAL A 541 6.49 -5.94 6.51
CA VAL A 541 5.21 -5.71 7.20
C VAL A 541 4.38 -6.99 7.31
N ASP A 542 4.33 -7.81 6.26
CA ASP A 542 3.63 -9.10 6.26
C ASP A 542 4.23 -10.08 7.28
N LYS A 543 5.56 -10.16 7.33
CA LYS A 543 6.31 -10.92 8.34
C LYS A 543 6.01 -10.42 9.75
N MET A 544 6.12 -9.12 10.03
CA MET A 544 5.80 -8.54 11.34
C MET A 544 4.33 -8.76 11.74
N ALA A 545 3.42 -8.91 10.76
CA ALA A 545 2.01 -9.25 11.01
C ALA A 545 1.84 -10.73 11.37
N ARG A 546 2.55 -11.64 10.71
CA ARG A 546 2.59 -13.08 11.05
C ARG A 546 3.26 -13.36 12.39
N GLU A 547 4.28 -12.59 12.74
CA GLU A 547 4.96 -12.61 14.05
C GLU A 547 4.07 -12.05 15.19
N GLY A 548 2.91 -11.48 14.88
CA GLY A 548 1.97 -10.94 15.86
C GLY A 548 2.42 -9.65 16.55
N ILE A 549 3.50 -9.00 16.09
CA ILE A 549 4.04 -7.79 16.72
C ILE A 549 3.38 -6.50 16.22
N LEU A 550 2.61 -6.55 15.12
CA LEU A 550 1.60 -5.52 14.82
C LEU A 550 0.56 -5.51 15.95
N GLN A 551 0.26 -4.34 16.52
CA GLN A 551 -0.64 -4.19 17.67
C GLN A 551 -1.44 -2.87 17.61
N ALA A 552 -2.73 -2.92 17.94
CA ALA A 552 -3.65 -1.78 17.99
C ALA A 552 -3.70 -1.08 19.37
N TRP A 553 -3.47 -1.82 20.45
CA TRP A 553 -3.57 -1.30 21.83
C TRP A 553 -2.68 -0.08 22.19
N PRO A 554 -1.59 0.29 21.47
CA PRO A 554 -0.93 1.56 21.70
C PRO A 554 -1.81 2.79 21.41
N ARG A 555 -2.84 2.66 20.56
CA ARG A 555 -3.88 3.67 20.30
C ARG A 555 -5.23 2.95 20.13
N PRO A 556 -5.82 2.42 21.21
CA PRO A 556 -6.93 1.50 21.14
C PRO A 556 -8.21 2.20 20.63
N PRO A 557 -9.10 1.52 19.87
CA PRO A 557 -10.35 2.06 19.35
C PRO A 557 -11.44 2.15 20.45
N VAL A 558 -11.16 2.85 21.55
CA VAL A 558 -12.12 3.09 22.63
C VAL A 558 -12.74 4.49 22.51
N ALA A 559 -13.82 4.72 23.25
CA ALA A 559 -14.43 6.05 23.34
C ALA A 559 -13.42 7.09 23.87
N ASP A 560 -13.46 8.30 23.29
CA ASP A 560 -12.64 9.46 23.65
C ASP A 560 -11.11 9.32 23.66
N ILE A 561 -10.55 8.26 23.10
CA ILE A 561 -9.08 8.09 22.97
C ILE A 561 -8.40 9.27 22.25
N THR A 562 -9.11 9.91 21.32
CA THR A 562 -8.67 11.12 20.59
C THR A 562 -8.46 12.32 21.50
N SER A 563 -9.33 12.54 22.49
CA SER A 563 -9.18 13.59 23.49
C SER A 563 -7.96 13.35 24.39
N ILE A 564 -7.72 12.09 24.78
CA ILE A 564 -6.54 11.71 25.59
C ILE A 564 -5.24 11.92 24.80
N ILE A 565 -5.22 11.55 23.51
CA ILE A 565 -4.10 11.75 22.59
C ILE A 565 -3.79 13.25 22.38
N ASP A 566 -4.81 14.10 22.19
CA ASP A 566 -4.61 15.54 22.06
C ASP A 566 -4.06 16.18 23.35
N ILE A 567 -4.60 15.81 24.52
CA ILE A 567 -4.08 16.26 25.82
C ILE A 567 -2.60 15.89 25.98
N ALA A 568 -2.21 14.66 25.61
CA ALA A 568 -0.80 14.25 25.58
C ALA A 568 0.02 15.14 24.64
N GLY A 569 -0.44 15.31 23.40
CA GLY A 569 0.22 16.13 22.38
C GLY A 569 0.37 17.61 22.75
N GLN A 570 -0.51 18.14 23.60
CA GLN A 570 -0.43 19.52 24.10
C GLN A 570 0.51 19.67 25.29
N GLU A 571 0.37 18.81 26.31
CA GLU A 571 1.09 18.98 27.59
C GLU A 571 2.52 18.45 27.54
N ILE A 572 2.80 17.38 26.78
CA ILE A 572 4.16 16.87 26.58
C ILE A 572 4.99 17.84 25.73
N PHE A 573 4.35 18.61 24.82
CA PHE A 573 5.04 19.66 24.06
C PHE A 573 5.65 20.74 24.97
N GLU A 574 5.04 21.03 26.12
CA GLU A 574 5.59 21.98 27.09
C GLU A 574 6.87 21.46 27.77
N VAL A 575 7.06 20.14 27.83
CA VAL A 575 8.32 19.52 28.27
C VAL A 575 9.40 19.67 27.19
N LEU A 576 9.08 19.29 25.95
CA LEU A 576 10.06 19.33 24.84
C LEU A 576 10.48 20.76 24.48
N ALA A 577 9.60 21.74 24.69
CA ALA A 577 9.90 23.15 24.54
C ALA A 577 10.57 23.79 25.78
N GLY A 578 10.94 23.00 26.79
CA GLY A 578 11.67 23.46 27.99
C GLY A 578 10.86 24.33 28.95
N ARG A 579 9.53 24.47 28.75
CA ARG A 579 8.66 25.34 29.56
C ARG A 579 8.05 24.66 30.78
N ARG A 580 8.18 23.33 30.92
CA ARG A 580 7.64 22.57 32.05
C ARG A 580 8.45 21.32 32.37
N SER A 581 8.52 20.95 33.65
CA SER A 581 9.09 19.67 34.07
C SER A 581 8.16 18.49 33.75
N ILE A 582 8.74 17.30 33.50
CA ILE A 582 8.01 16.05 33.19
C ILE A 582 6.88 15.82 34.20
N LYS A 583 7.20 15.82 35.50
CA LYS A 583 6.22 15.59 36.58
C LYS A 583 5.01 16.54 36.49
N LYS A 584 5.23 17.84 36.25
CA LYS A 584 4.14 18.82 36.20
C LYS A 584 3.37 18.77 34.87
N ALA A 585 3.98 18.32 33.78
CA ALA A 585 3.28 18.03 32.53
C ALA A 585 2.37 16.80 32.69
N LEU A 586 2.90 15.69 33.19
CA LEU A 586 2.16 14.44 33.39
C LEU A 586 1.02 14.58 34.40
N SER A 587 1.20 15.31 35.51
CA SER A 587 0.08 15.62 36.41
C SER A 587 -1.03 16.40 35.71
N ILE A 588 -0.71 17.46 34.94
CA ILE A 588 -1.74 18.24 34.25
C ILE A 588 -2.42 17.41 33.14
N ALA A 589 -1.68 16.55 32.43
CA ALA A 589 -2.25 15.63 31.46
C ALA A 589 -3.23 14.64 32.13
N GLN A 590 -2.85 14.08 33.29
CA GLN A 590 -3.73 13.24 34.11
C GLN A 590 -4.98 14.01 34.55
N ASP A 591 -4.83 15.18 35.17
CA ASP A 591 -5.94 15.98 35.71
C ASP A 591 -6.93 16.43 34.61
N ARG A 592 -6.41 16.76 33.42
CA ARG A 592 -7.23 17.12 32.24
C ARG A 592 -7.97 15.91 31.69
N ALA A 593 -7.27 14.80 31.50
CA ALA A 593 -7.85 13.63 30.85
C ALA A 593 -8.83 12.88 31.77
N ASP A 594 -8.52 12.73 33.07
CA ASP A 594 -9.43 12.12 34.05
C ASP A 594 -10.74 12.90 34.13
N ARG A 595 -10.67 14.24 34.13
CA ARG A 595 -11.85 15.11 34.07
C ARG A 595 -12.66 14.89 32.79
N VAL A 596 -12.02 14.90 31.61
CA VAL A 596 -12.74 14.68 30.33
C VAL A 596 -13.46 13.32 30.31
N MET A 597 -12.89 12.29 30.92
CA MET A 597 -13.54 10.97 30.98
C MET A 597 -14.69 10.91 31.99
N ARG A 598 -14.57 11.60 33.14
CA ARG A 598 -15.63 11.72 34.15
C ARG A 598 -16.80 12.58 33.69
N ASP A 599 -16.53 13.74 33.10
CA ASP A 599 -17.54 14.68 32.60
C ASP A 599 -18.41 14.04 31.49
N ARG A 600 -17.92 12.95 30.86
CA ARG A 600 -18.63 12.14 29.85
C ARG A 600 -19.18 10.82 30.40
N GLY A 601 -19.03 10.56 31.70
CA GLY A 601 -19.64 9.42 32.39
C GLY A 601 -18.97 8.05 32.16
N TYR A 602 -17.70 7.99 31.81
CA TYR A 602 -17.01 6.71 31.57
C TYR A 602 -16.62 5.96 32.85
N TYR A 603 -16.40 6.66 33.98
CA TYR A 603 -16.09 6.14 35.34
C TYR A 603 -16.09 7.25 36.41
#